data_AF-A0A645F024-F1
#
_entry.id   AF-A0A645F024-F1
#
_cell.length_a   1.000
_cell.length_b   1.000
_cell.length_c   1.000
_cell.angle_alpha   90.00
_cell.angle_beta   90.00
_cell.angle_gamma   90.00
#
_symmetry.space_group_name_H-M   'P 1'
#
loop_
_entity.id
_entity.type
_entity.pdbx_description
1 polymer ?
#
loop_
_entity_poly.entity_id
_entity_poly.type
_entity_poly.pdbx_seq_one_letter_code
_entity_poly.pdbx_strand_id
1 'polypeptide(L)' 'MRRLELAFLASRVDPQTGLYDGLNCHGEEKVRRMRELYPDAEIEQFYSDSLHDTPLARLAREAFLVKGDALSPFPLD' A
#
# COMPACT_ATOMS: atom_id res chain seq x y z
N MET A 1 6.97 19.60 0.91
CA MET A 1 7.60 19.09 2.15
C MET A 1 7.32 17.60 2.27
N ARG A 2 8.30 16.79 2.67
CA ARG A 2 8.07 15.37 3.02
C ARG A 2 8.04 15.27 4.54
N ARG A 3 6.84 15.32 5.15
CA ARG A 3 6.67 15.35 6.62
C ARG A 3 7.28 14.13 7.32
N LEU A 4 7.22 12.96 6.68
CA LEU A 4 7.61 11.68 7.27
C LEU A 4 8.95 11.16 6.76
N GLU A 5 9.56 11.84 5.77
CA GLU A 5 10.84 11.44 5.17
C GLU A 5 10.88 9.99 4.63
N LEU A 6 9.71 9.42 4.31
CA LEU A 6 9.56 8.08 3.74
C LEU A 6 9.61 8.10 2.21
N ALA A 7 9.94 6.94 1.64
CA ALA A 7 9.71 6.67 0.22
C ALA A 7 8.20 6.54 -0.04
N PHE A 8 7.78 6.97 -1.23
CA PHE A 8 6.37 6.93 -1.63
C PHE A 8 6.17 5.98 -2.80
N LEU A 9 5.07 5.24 -2.73
CA LEU A 9 4.57 4.40 -3.80
C LEU A 9 3.10 4.80 -4.01
N ALA A 10 2.79 5.41 -5.15
CA ALA A 10 1.47 5.95 -5.46
C ALA A 10 1.17 5.85 -6.96
N SER A 11 -0.05 6.23 -7.35
CA SER A 11 -0.38 6.44 -8.76
C SER A 11 0.45 7.60 -9.31
N ARG A 12 0.95 7.47 -10.54
CA ARG A 12 1.54 8.60 -11.24
C ARG A 12 0.41 9.51 -11.71
N VAL A 13 0.48 10.76 -11.30
CA VAL A 13 -0.53 11.77 -11.59
C VAL A 13 0.19 13.01 -12.08
N ASP A 14 -0.27 13.59 -13.18
CA ASP A 14 0.14 14.91 -13.61
C ASP A 14 -0.34 15.94 -12.58
N PRO A 15 0.56 16.67 -11.90
CA PRO A 15 0.19 17.60 -10.86
C PRO A 15 -0.57 18.83 -11.38
N GLN A 16 -0.52 19.14 -12.68
CA GLN A 16 -1.22 20.28 -13.27
C GLN A 16 -2.65 19.93 -13.67
N THR A 17 -2.86 18.72 -14.20
CA THR A 17 -4.16 18.30 -14.76
C THR A 17 -4.95 17.37 -13.85
N GLY A 18 -4.29 16.70 -12.90
CA GLY A 18 -4.90 15.66 -12.07
C GLY A 18 -5.16 14.35 -12.82
N LEU A 19 -4.76 14.25 -14.09
CA LEU A 19 -4.88 13.04 -14.88
C LEU A 19 -3.75 12.09 -14.51
N TYR A 20 -4.09 10.82 -14.29
CA TYR A 20 -3.10 9.77 -14.09
C TYR A 20 -2.73 9.11 -15.42
N ASP A 21 -1.45 8.77 -15.58
CA ASP A 21 -0.93 8.10 -16.77
C ASP A 21 -0.63 6.61 -16.47
N GLY A 22 -1.55 5.74 -16.91
CA GLY A 22 -1.45 4.30 -16.76
C GLY A 22 -2.30 3.74 -15.63
N LEU A 23 -1.81 2.71 -14.93
CA LEU A 23 -2.60 1.97 -13.95
C LEU A 23 -2.69 2.68 -12.60
N ASN A 24 -3.87 2.63 -11.98
CA ASN A 24 -4.04 3.06 -10.61
C ASN A 24 -3.28 2.15 -9.64
N CYS A 25 -2.68 2.73 -8.60
CA CYS A 25 -2.00 2.02 -7.51
C CYS A 25 -3.02 1.30 -6.61
N HIS A 26 -3.59 0.20 -7.10
CA HIS A 26 -4.72 -0.46 -6.48
C HIS A 26 -4.59 -1.98 -6.53
N GLY A 27 -4.95 -2.67 -5.44
CA GLY A 27 -4.86 -4.12 -5.34
C GLY A 27 -3.48 -4.66 -5.72
N GLU A 28 -3.45 -5.58 -6.69
CA GLU A 28 -2.23 -6.23 -7.19
C GLU A 28 -1.18 -5.25 -7.74
N GLU A 29 -1.59 -4.10 -8.27
CA GLU A 29 -0.62 -3.11 -8.76
C GLU A 29 0.23 -2.53 -7.62
N LYS A 30 -0.31 -2.49 -6.39
CA LYS A 30 0.48 -2.11 -5.20
C LYS A 30 1.58 -3.13 -4.93
N VAL A 31 1.27 -4.43 -5.07
CA VAL A 31 2.23 -5.53 -4.92
C VAL A 31 3.33 -5.44 -5.97
N ARG A 32 2.96 -5.28 -7.24
CA ARG A 32 3.90 -5.17 -8.36
C ARG A 32 4.91 -4.04 -8.13
N ARG A 33 4.42 -2.84 -7.82
CA ARG A 33 5.28 -1.66 -7.56
C ARG A 33 6.15 -1.82 -6.32
N MET A 34 5.64 -2.48 -5.27
CA MET A 34 6.41 -2.73 -4.05
C MET A 34 7.59 -3.64 -4.37
N ARG A 35 7.36 -4.72 -5.13
CA ARG A 35 8.43 -5.63 -5.58
C ARG A 35 9.39 -5.00 -6.58
N GLU A 36 8.95 -4.07 -7.43
CA GLU A 36 9.86 -3.33 -8.32
C GLU A 36 10.85 -2.45 -7.53
N LEU A 37 10.38 -1.78 -6.46
CA LEU A 37 11.23 -0.92 -5.62
C LEU A 37 12.02 -1.70 -4.57
N TYR A 38 11.44 -2.80 -4.07
CA TYR A 38 11.96 -3.62 -2.98
C TYR A 38 11.81 -5.11 -3.33
N PRO A 39 12.64 -5.64 -4.26
CA PRO A 39 12.49 -7.00 -4.77
C PRO A 39 12.47 -8.06 -3.66
N ASP A 40 13.40 -7.93 -2.72
CA ASP A 40 13.65 -8.92 -1.67
C ASP A 40 13.05 -8.52 -0.31
N ALA A 41 12.20 -7.48 -0.26
CA ALA A 41 11.63 -7.07 1.01
C ALA A 41 10.59 -8.08 1.51
N GLU A 42 10.68 -8.36 2.80
CA GLU A 42 9.63 -9.00 3.59
C GLU A 42 8.86 -7.93 4.35
N ILE A 43 7.53 -8.02 4.35
CA ILE A 43 6.69 -7.10 5.12
C ILE A 43 6.47 -7.75 6.49
N GLU A 44 7.14 -7.23 7.52
CA GLU A 44 6.92 -7.71 8.89
C GLU A 44 5.49 -7.37 9.37
N GLN A 45 5.09 -6.10 9.24
CA GLN A 45 3.79 -5.62 9.68
C GLN A 45 3.15 -4.73 8.62
N PHE A 46 1.88 -5.00 8.30
CA PHE A 46 1.08 -4.24 7.37
C PHE A 46 -0.11 -3.56 8.06
N TYR A 47 -0.36 -2.31 7.71
CA TYR A 47 -1.45 -1.51 8.26
C TYR A 47 -2.24 -0.87 7.12
N SER A 48 -3.55 -1.09 7.08
CA SER A 48 -4.44 -0.38 6.16
C SER A 48 -5.84 -0.27 6.74
N ASP A 49 -6.55 0.77 6.35
CA ASP A 49 -7.96 1.01 6.66
C ASP A 49 -8.91 0.45 5.58
N SER A 50 -8.37 -0.15 4.51
CA SER A 50 -9.13 -0.57 3.32
C SER A 50 -8.86 -2.02 2.92
N LEU A 51 -9.94 -2.78 2.66
CA LEU A 51 -9.86 -4.16 2.16
C LEU A 51 -9.33 -4.28 0.73
N HIS A 52 -9.28 -3.18 -0.02
CA HIS A 52 -8.66 -3.17 -1.35
C HIS A 52 -7.16 -3.48 -1.30
N ASP A 53 -6.54 -3.34 -0.12
CA ASP A 53 -5.12 -3.62 0.09
C ASP A 53 -4.84 -5.06 0.52
N THR A 54 -5.86 -5.92 0.47
CA THR A 54 -5.72 -7.36 0.73
C THR A 54 -4.52 -8.00 0.02
N PRO A 55 -4.19 -7.66 -1.25
CA PRO A 55 -3.00 -8.23 -1.90
C PRO A 55 -1.68 -7.93 -1.16
N LEU A 56 -1.50 -6.72 -0.62
CA LEU A 56 -0.33 -6.40 0.21
C LEU A 56 -0.42 -7.06 1.59
N ALA A 57 -1.61 -7.08 2.20
CA ALA A 57 -1.82 -7.71 3.49
C ALA A 57 -1.45 -9.21 3.47
N ARG A 58 -1.73 -9.92 2.38
CA ARG A 58 -1.38 -11.34 2.19
C ARG A 58 0.13 -11.60 2.12
N LEU A 59 0.95 -10.59 1.82
CA LEU A 59 2.41 -10.70 1.77
C LEU A 59 3.07 -10.44 3.12
N ALA A 60 2.33 -9.90 4.08
CA ALA A 60 2.86 -9.54 5.38
C ALA A 60 2.85 -10.71 6.36
N ARG A 61 3.81 -10.74 7.28
CA ARG A 61 3.81 -11.69 8.39
C ARG A 61 2.66 -11.42 9.35
N GLU A 62 2.40 -10.15 9.64
CA GLU A 62 1.25 -9.68 10.40
C GLU A 62 0.56 -8.54 9.65
N ALA A 63 -0.78 -8.56 9.61
CA ALA A 63 -1.56 -7.52 8.97
C ALA A 63 -2.68 -7.03 9.90
N PHE A 64 -2.88 -5.71 9.93
CA PHE A 64 -3.83 -5.03 10.80
C PHE A 64 -4.78 -4.15 10.00
N LEU A 65 -6.09 -4.32 10.24
CA LEU A 65 -7.12 -3.38 9.80
C LEU A 65 -7.20 -2.23 10.80
N VAL A 66 -7.03 -1.01 10.29
CA VAL A 66 -7.03 0.22 11.10
C VAL A 66 -8.40 0.88 11.04
N LYS A 67 -8.97 1.22 12.19
CA LYS A 67 -10.20 2.02 12.30
C LYS A 67 -10.03 3.09 13.36
N GLY A 68 -9.76 4.33 12.92
CA GLY A 68 -9.36 5.40 13.84
C GLY A 68 -8.07 5.01 14.57
N ASP A 69 -8.11 5.00 15.90
CA ASP A 69 -6.98 4.59 16.75
C ASP A 69 -6.97 3.09 17.08
N ALA A 70 -7.93 2.32 16.57
CA ALA A 70 -8.05 0.89 16.85
C ALA A 70 -7.37 0.04 15.77
N LEU A 71 -6.69 -1.02 16.22
CA LEU A 71 -6.12 -2.08 15.39
C LEU A 71 -6.88 -3.38 15.63
N SER A 72 -7.27 -4.06 14.56
CA SER A 72 -7.76 -5.44 14.59
C SER A 72 -7.00 -6.30 13.58
N PRO A 73 -6.99 -7.64 13.73
CA PRO A 73 -6.45 -8.51 12.67
C PRO A 73 -7.08 -8.17 11.32
N PHE A 74 -6.26 -8.08 10.28
CA PHE A 74 -6.76 -7.87 8.92
C PHE A 74 -7.55 -9.13 8.50
N PRO A 75 -8.78 -8.99 7.97
CA PRO A 75 -9.56 -10.14 7.55
C PRO A 75 -8.96 -10.71 6.25
N LEU A 76 -8.23 -11.81 6.39
CA LEU A 76 -7.74 -12.61 5.28
C LEU A 76 -8.64 -13.83 5.18
N ASP A 77 -9.56 -13.80 4.21
CA ASP A 77 -10.33 -14.98 3.82
C ASP A 77 -9.40 -16.11 3.32
#